data_AF-A0A9E3T3M9-F1
#
_entry.id   AF-A0A9E3T3M9-F1
#
_cell.length_a   1.000
_cell.length_b   1.000
_cell.length_c   1.000
_cell.angle_alpha   90.00
_cell.angle_beta   90.00
_cell.angle_gamma   90.00
#
_symmetry.space_group_name_H-M   'P 1'
#
loop_
_entity.id
_entity.type
_entity.pdbx_description
1 polymer ?
#
loop_
_entity_poly.entity_id
_entity_poly.type
_entity_poly.pdbx_seq_one_letter_code
_entity_poly.pdbx_strand_id
1 'polypeptide(L)'
;MSDNNNLHYLEGVNAFQSARSRAFWKEMIGLLRGKPAELLSFEDIKTRLRLREESYKGLQEVLLERIVGSVGRYRDFTGEFLPKNSKMQERWSRVYAQANGLEGMPPIELYKV
;
A
#
# COMPACT_ATOMS: atom_id res chain seq x y z
N MET A 1 -21.14 -7.74 -19.10
CA MET A 1 -20.73 -7.25 -17.75
C MET A 1 -19.54 -8.03 -17.18
N SER A 2 -19.39 -9.33 -17.47
CA SER A 2 -18.23 -10.16 -17.10
C SER A 2 -16.90 -9.76 -17.76
N ASP A 3 -16.93 -9.27 -19.00
CA ASP A 3 -15.72 -9.07 -19.80
C ASP A 3 -14.87 -7.88 -19.32
N ASN A 4 -15.49 -6.79 -18.87
CA ASN A 4 -14.77 -5.61 -18.36
C ASN A 4 -14.03 -5.89 -17.05
N ASN A 5 -14.62 -6.66 -16.14
CA ASN A 5 -13.97 -6.99 -14.88
C ASN A 5 -12.75 -7.91 -15.11
N ASN A 6 -12.85 -8.82 -16.09
CA ASN A 6 -11.73 -9.67 -16.49
C ASN A 6 -10.61 -8.86 -17.15
N LEU A 7 -10.95 -7.86 -17.98
CA LEU A 7 -9.98 -6.94 -18.56
C LEU A 7 -9.23 -6.17 -17.47
N HIS A 8 -9.92 -5.54 -16.53
CA HIS A 8 -9.27 -4.80 -15.44
C HIS A 8 -8.46 -5.70 -14.52
N TYR A 9 -8.84 -6.96 -14.35
CA TYR A 9 -8.03 -7.93 -13.62
C TYR A 9 -6.70 -8.21 -14.33
N LEU A 10 -6.71 -8.41 -15.65
CA LEU A 10 -5.50 -8.62 -16.46
C LEU A 10 -4.60 -7.37 -16.46
N GLU A 11 -5.19 -6.17 -16.55
CA GLU A 11 -4.47 -4.91 -16.35
C GLU A 11 -3.83 -4.85 -14.97
N GLY A 12 -4.57 -5.29 -13.94
CA GLY A 12 -4.07 -5.40 -12.57
C GLY A 12 -2.88 -6.35 -12.44
N VAL A 13 -2.89 -7.47 -13.15
CA VAL A 13 -1.74 -8.40 -13.18
C VAL A 13 -0.50 -7.71 -13.76
N ASN A 14 -0.65 -6.99 -14.88
CA ASN A 14 0.47 -6.29 -15.52
C ASN A 14 1.00 -5.13 -14.67
N ALA A 15 0.09 -4.37 -14.06
CA ALA A 15 0.44 -3.27 -13.18
C ALA A 15 1.14 -3.77 -11.90
N PHE A 16 0.74 -4.94 -11.37
CA PHE A 16 1.43 -5.60 -10.27
C PHE A 16 2.87 -5.96 -10.63
N GLN A 17 3.09 -6.60 -11.80
CA GLN A 17 4.44 -6.97 -12.24
C GLN A 17 5.33 -5.72 -12.38
N SER A 18 4.79 -4.65 -12.98
CA SER A 18 5.48 -3.37 -13.11
C SER A 18 5.81 -2.75 -11.74
N ALA A 19 4.88 -2.80 -10.78
CA ALA A 19 5.10 -2.33 -9.42
C ALA A 19 6.17 -3.14 -8.68
N ARG A 20 6.18 -4.47 -8.85
CA ARG A 20 7.19 -5.36 -8.26
C ARG A 20 8.58 -5.10 -8.83
N SER A 21 8.70 -4.96 -10.15
CA SER A 21 9.99 -4.63 -10.79
C SER A 21 10.53 -3.30 -10.27
N ARG A 22 9.66 -2.28 -10.10
CA ARG A 22 10.05 -1.01 -9.45
C ARG A 22 10.50 -1.21 -8.01
N ALA A 23 9.79 -2.03 -7.24
CA ALA A 23 10.13 -2.33 -5.84
C ALA A 23 11.54 -2.94 -5.75
N PHE A 24 11.82 -3.94 -6.58
CA PHE A 24 13.12 -4.60 -6.66
C PHE A 24 14.25 -3.61 -6.97
N TRP A 25 14.10 -2.78 -8.02
CA TRP A 25 15.12 -1.79 -8.37
C TRP A 25 15.35 -0.75 -7.28
N LYS A 26 14.28 -0.31 -6.61
CA LYS A 26 14.40 0.63 -5.48
C LYS A 26 15.12 0.01 -4.30
N GLU A 27 14.83 -1.25 -3.96
CA GLU A 27 15.55 -1.96 -2.89
C GLU A 27 17.04 -2.10 -3.24
N MET A 28 17.38 -2.51 -4.46
CA MET A 28 18.77 -2.62 -4.91
C MET A 28 19.53 -1.29 -4.80
N ILE A 29 18.94 -0.19 -5.29
CA ILE A 29 19.55 1.15 -5.20
C ILE A 29 19.64 1.60 -3.73
N GLY A 30 18.61 1.32 -2.92
CA GLY A 30 18.57 1.65 -1.50
C GLY A 30 19.68 0.95 -0.71
N LEU A 31 19.92 -0.33 -0.99
CA LEU A 31 21.02 -1.10 -0.39
C LEU A 31 22.38 -0.50 -0.73
N LEU A 32 22.60 -0.13 -2.00
CA LEU A 32 23.85 0.54 -2.43
C LEU A 32 24.06 1.89 -1.75
N ARG A 33 22.98 2.61 -1.44
CA ARG A 33 23.02 3.92 -0.76
C ARG A 33 22.97 3.81 0.78
N GLY A 34 22.92 2.60 1.34
CA GLY A 34 22.81 2.38 2.78
C GLY A 34 21.47 2.84 3.39
N LYS A 35 20.41 2.94 2.59
CA LYS A 35 19.09 3.40 3.02
C LYS A 35 17.99 2.43 2.56
N PRO A 36 17.84 1.26 3.20
CA PRO A 36 16.62 0.48 3.04
C PRO A 36 15.46 1.28 3.65
N ALA A 37 14.66 1.92 2.80
CA ALA A 37 13.46 2.63 3.23
C ALA A 37 12.36 1.60 3.45
N GLU A 38 12.24 1.10 4.68
CA GLU A 38 11.12 0.27 5.12
C GLU A 38 9.91 1.13 5.48
N LEU A 39 8.72 0.56 5.31
CA LEU A 39 7.49 1.22 5.69
C LEU A 39 7.37 1.28 7.22
N LEU A 40 6.93 2.41 7.76
CA LEU A 40 6.82 2.59 9.20
C LEU A 40 5.72 1.70 9.81
N SER A 41 6.05 1.06 10.91
CA SER A 41 5.11 0.31 11.76
C SER A 41 4.35 1.25 12.68
N PHE A 42 3.02 1.26 12.61
CA PHE A 42 2.19 2.05 13.52
C PHE A 42 2.41 1.66 14.99
N GLU A 43 2.51 0.36 15.30
CA GLU A 43 2.72 -0.12 16.67
C GLU A 43 4.06 0.36 17.26
N ASP A 44 5.11 0.40 16.42
CA ASP A 44 6.42 0.91 16.84
C ASP A 44 6.35 2.41 17.12
N ILE A 45 5.66 3.17 16.27
CA ILE A 45 5.45 4.62 16.46
C ILE A 45 4.63 4.89 17.71
N LYS A 46 3.50 4.18 17.88
CA LYS A 46 2.59 4.29 19.03
C LYS A 46 3.33 4.05 20.34
N THR A 47 4.16 3.01 20.39
CA THR A 47 4.98 2.67 21.55
C THR A 47 6.04 3.74 21.82
N ARG A 48 6.78 4.19 20.79
CA ARG A 48 7.84 5.19 20.93
C ARG A 48 7.33 6.56 21.37
N LEU A 49 6.18 6.98 20.85
CA LEU A 49 5.55 8.27 21.15
C LEU A 49 4.63 8.22 22.37
N ARG A 50 4.44 7.04 22.99
CA ARG A 50 3.56 6.84 24.15
C ARG A 50 2.14 7.35 23.91
N LEU A 51 1.61 7.14 22.71
CA LEU A 51 0.27 7.58 22.35
C LEU A 51 -0.76 6.72 23.09
N ARG A 52 -1.61 7.37 23.88
CA ARG A 52 -2.61 6.71 24.73
C ARG A 52 -4.04 7.08 24.39
N GLU A 53 -4.25 8.23 23.75
CA GLU A 53 -5.57 8.74 23.42
C GLU A 53 -5.78 8.66 21.91
N GLU A 54 -6.92 8.11 21.52
CA GLU A 54 -7.35 8.01 20.13
C GLU A 54 -8.72 8.70 20.02
N SER A 55 -8.90 9.53 18.99
CA SER A 55 -10.18 10.21 18.74
C SER A 55 -10.55 10.04 17.27
N TYR A 56 -11.77 9.58 16.98
CA TYR A 56 -12.26 9.49 15.62
C TYR A 56 -12.40 10.89 15.00
N LYS A 57 -11.82 11.09 13.82
CA LYS A 57 -11.82 12.39 13.11
C LYS A 57 -12.84 12.49 11.97
N GLY A 58 -13.67 11.45 11.77
CA GLY A 58 -14.60 11.40 10.64
C GLY A 58 -13.95 11.02 9.33
N LEU A 59 -14.75 11.00 8.27
CA LEU A 59 -14.28 10.81 6.89
C LEU A 59 -13.54 12.07 6.43
N GLN A 60 -12.31 11.91 5.93
CA GLN A 60 -11.48 13.02 5.46
C GLN A 60 -10.73 12.61 4.20
N GLU A 61 -10.52 13.57 3.29
CA GLU A 61 -9.57 13.41 2.19
C GLU A 61 -8.14 13.53 2.72
N VAL A 62 -7.28 12.60 2.34
CA VAL A 62 -5.88 12.55 2.78
C VAL A 62 -4.97 12.48 1.57
N LEU A 63 -3.99 13.40 1.51
CA LEU A 63 -2.96 13.37 0.48
C LEU A 63 -2.11 12.10 0.61
N LEU A 64 -1.84 11.43 -0.51
CA LEU A 64 -1.08 10.17 -0.54
C LEU A 64 0.30 10.29 0.11
N GLU A 65 0.98 11.43 -0.06
CA GLU A 65 2.30 11.71 0.54
C GLU A 65 2.29 11.75 2.08
N ARG A 66 1.12 11.92 2.70
CA ARG A 66 0.97 11.89 4.17
C ARG A 66 0.81 10.46 4.71
N ILE A 67 0.62 9.48 3.83
CA ILE A 67 0.55 8.07 4.20
C ILE A 67 1.99 7.54 4.20
N VAL A 68 2.60 7.48 5.38
CA VAL A 68 4.03 7.14 5.55
C VAL A 68 4.28 5.78 6.21
N GLY A 69 3.21 5.10 6.62
CA GLY A 69 3.28 3.87 7.42
C GLY A 69 2.03 3.02 7.28
N SER A 70 2.06 1.84 7.88
CA SER A 70 0.91 0.95 7.92
C SER A 70 0.70 0.37 9.31
N VAL A 71 -0.56 0.14 9.67
CA VAL A 71 -0.95 -0.55 10.90
C VAL A 71 -0.53 -2.02 10.86
N GLY A 72 -0.63 -2.65 9.68
CA GLY A 72 -0.22 -4.03 9.46
C GLY A 72 0.51 -4.21 8.15
N ARG A 73 1.15 -5.38 7.97
CA ARG A 73 1.79 -5.76 6.70
C ARG A 73 2.88 -4.79 6.22
N TYR A 74 3.45 -3.95 7.10
CA TYR A 74 4.51 -3.01 6.74
C TYR A 74 5.75 -3.70 6.13
N ARG A 75 5.96 -4.98 6.44
CA ARG A 75 7.02 -5.83 5.85
C ARG A 75 6.73 -6.34 4.45
N ASP A 76 5.46 -6.33 4.02
CA ASP A 76 5.05 -6.79 2.70
C ASP A 76 5.33 -5.76 1.60
N PHE A 77 5.66 -4.52 2.00
CA PHE A 77 5.82 -3.38 1.11
C PHE A 77 7.12 -2.61 1.36
N THR A 78 7.60 -1.91 0.34
CA THR A 78 8.63 -0.88 0.49
C THR A 78 8.07 0.35 1.22
N GLY A 79 8.92 1.29 1.64
CA GLY A 79 8.50 2.58 2.21
C GLY A 79 7.59 3.43 1.31
N GLU A 80 7.49 3.09 0.01
CA GLU A 80 6.58 3.72 -0.96
C GLU A 80 5.39 2.82 -1.35
N PHE A 81 5.01 1.87 -0.49
CA PHE A 81 3.87 0.96 -0.70
C PHE A 81 3.96 0.06 -1.95
N LEU A 82 5.16 -0.14 -2.51
CA LEU A 82 5.37 -1.12 -3.58
C LEU A 82 5.44 -2.55 -3.01
N PRO A 83 4.80 -3.55 -3.67
CA PRO A 83 4.76 -4.92 -3.18
C PRO A 83 6.13 -5.61 -3.29
N LYS A 84 6.57 -6.26 -2.21
CA LYS A 84 7.83 -7.02 -2.18
C LYS A 84 7.66 -8.48 -2.59
N ASN A 85 6.49 -9.07 -2.33
CA ASN A 85 6.25 -10.51 -2.53
C ASN A 85 5.23 -10.80 -3.64
N SER A 86 5.37 -11.94 -4.33
CA SER A 86 4.44 -12.39 -5.40
C SER A 86 3.10 -12.83 -4.86
N LYS A 87 3.04 -13.24 -3.59
CA LYS A 87 1.82 -13.82 -2.98
C LYS A 87 0.64 -12.83 -3.00
N MET A 88 0.92 -11.53 -3.12
CA MET A 88 -0.09 -10.50 -3.24
C MET A 88 -0.67 -10.29 -4.64
N GLN A 89 -0.11 -10.89 -5.69
CA GLN A 89 -0.51 -10.59 -7.07
C GLN A 89 -2.03 -10.70 -7.28
N GLU A 90 -2.62 -11.82 -6.84
CA GLU A 90 -4.04 -12.09 -7.02
C GLU A 90 -4.90 -11.04 -6.29
N ARG A 91 -4.63 -10.80 -4.99
CA ARG A 91 -5.35 -9.79 -4.21
C ARG A 91 -5.17 -8.38 -4.78
N TRP A 92 -3.95 -8.02 -5.17
CA TRP A 92 -3.63 -6.71 -5.73
C TRP A 92 -4.37 -6.48 -7.06
N SER A 93 -4.39 -7.50 -7.93
CA SER A 93 -5.09 -7.43 -9.22
C SER A 93 -6.61 -7.32 -9.04
N ARG A 94 -7.18 -7.99 -8.04
CA ARG A 94 -8.60 -7.82 -7.67
C ARG A 94 -8.91 -6.41 -7.17
N VAL A 95 -8.08 -5.85 -6.30
CA VAL A 95 -8.24 -4.47 -5.81
C VAL A 95 -8.08 -3.48 -6.95
N TYR A 96 -7.13 -3.69 -7.85
CA TYR A 96 -6.96 -2.87 -9.05
C TYR A 96 -8.21 -2.91 -9.93
N ALA A 97 -8.77 -4.11 -10.16
CA ALA A 97 -9.99 -4.26 -10.95
C ALA A 97 -11.18 -3.53 -10.33
N GLN A 98 -11.35 -3.64 -9.01
CA GLN A 98 -12.39 -2.92 -8.27
C GLN A 98 -12.19 -1.39 -8.35
N ALA A 99 -10.96 -0.92 -8.15
CA ALA A 99 -10.63 0.51 -8.17
C ALA A 99 -10.85 1.18 -9.54
N ASN A 100 -10.68 0.42 -10.63
CA ASN A 100 -10.91 0.89 -12.00
C ASN A 100 -12.31 0.54 -12.53
N GLY A 101 -13.10 -0.20 -11.75
CA GLY A 101 -14.49 -0.51 -12.05
C GLY A 101 -15.45 0.61 -11.66
N LEU A 102 -16.73 0.39 -11.92
CA LEU A 102 -17.79 1.36 -11.63
C LEU A 102 -18.28 1.33 -10.18
N GLU A 103 -17.90 0.31 -9.41
CA GLU A 103 -18.42 0.04 -8.06
C GLU A 103 -17.79 0.95 -6.98
N GLY A 104 -16.69 1.63 -7.31
CA GLY A 104 -15.91 2.43 -6.36
C GLY A 104 -15.21 1.58 -5.30
N MET A 105 -14.55 2.25 -4.35
CA MET A 105 -13.92 1.60 -3.20
C MET A 105 -14.46 2.19 -1.90
N PRO A 106 -14.61 1.37 -0.84
CA PRO A 106 -14.89 1.90 0.47
C PRO A 106 -13.72 2.78 0.93
N PRO A 107 -13.97 3.77 1.80
CA PRO A 107 -12.89 4.53 2.43
C PRO A 107 -11.98 3.60 3.24
N ILE A 108 -10.72 4.01 3.36
CA ILE A 108 -9.73 3.33 4.21
C ILE A 108 -9.69 3.94 5.60
N GLU A 109 -9.30 3.14 6.59
CA GLU A 109 -9.04 3.62 7.95
C GLU A 109 -7.58 4.06 8.07
N LEU A 110 -7.36 5.24 8.63
CA LEU A 110 -6.03 5.83 8.83
C LEU A 110 -5.91 6.39 10.24
N TYR A 111 -4.70 6.30 10.78
CA TYR A 111 -4.31 6.97 12.02
C TYR A 111 -3.50 8.22 11.67
N LYS A 112 -3.94 9.37 12.18
CA LYS A 112 -3.16 10.59 12.16
C LYS A 112 -2.32 10.64 13.43
N VAL A 113 -1.00 10.71 13.24
CA VAL A 113 0.01 10.66 14.30
C VAL A 113 0.84 11.94 14.29
#